data_AF-A0A2V1ND71-F1
#
_entry.id   AF-A0A2V1ND71-F1
#
_cell.length_a   1.000
_cell.length_b   1.000
_cell.length_c   1.000
_cell.angle_alpha   90.00
_cell.angle_beta   90.00
_cell.angle_gamma   90.00
#
_symmetry.space_group_name_H-M   'P 1'
#
loop_
_entity.id
_entity.type
_entity.pdbx_description
1 polymer ?
#
loop_
_entity_poly.entity_id
_entity_poly.type
_entity_poly.pdbx_seq_one_letter_code
_entity_poly.pdbx_strand_id
1 'polypeptide(L)' 'MTAYDLLHGTIPQHTVIPGPLDTELRLARELLDSVAAWNIHDHDTMTRAAAGLNHRLRALVAAVEAERGEGR' A
#
# COMPACT_ATOMS: atom_id res chain seq x y z
N MET A 1 25.30 -22.08 -2.66
CA MET A 1 24.02 -21.63 -3.23
C MET A 1 23.33 -20.82 -2.15
N THR A 2 23.44 -19.49 -2.18
CA THR A 2 22.79 -18.60 -1.21
C THR A 2 21.30 -18.65 -1.52
N ALA A 3 20.51 -19.30 -0.66
CA ALA A 3 19.06 -19.30 -0.79
C ALA A 3 18.58 -17.84 -0.83
N TYR A 4 17.81 -17.49 -1.85
CA TYR A 4 17.14 -16.20 -1.92
C TYR A 4 16.17 -16.14 -0.74
N ASP A 5 16.52 -15.34 0.27
CA ASP A 5 15.66 -15.15 1.43
C ASP A 5 14.41 -14.41 0.93
N LEU A 6 13.26 -15.08 1.00
CA LEU A 6 12.01 -14.47 0.57
C LEU A 6 11.80 -13.23 1.43
N LEU A 7 11.73 -12.06 0.80
CA LEU A 7 11.34 -10.80 1.45
C LEU A 7 9.95 -10.86 2.13
N HIS A 8 9.25 -12.00 1.98
CA HIS A 8 7.96 -12.34 2.56
C HIS A 8 8.07 -13.43 3.65
N GLY A 9 9.20 -13.58 4.34
CA GLY A 9 9.25 -14.35 5.57
C GLY A 9 8.37 -13.68 6.62
N THR A 10 7.12 -14.17 6.79
CA THR A 10 6.13 -13.89 7.86
C THR A 10 6.42 -12.68 8.75
N ILE A 11 6.62 -11.51 8.15
CA ILE A 11 6.50 -10.26 8.87
C ILE A 11 5.01 -10.18 9.16
N PRO A 12 4.58 -9.99 10.42
CA PRO A 12 3.18 -9.73 10.72
C PRO A 12 2.73 -8.65 9.74
N GLN A 13 1.84 -9.01 8.83
CA GLN A 13 1.30 -8.01 7.92
C GLN A 13 0.71 -6.96 8.84
N HIS A 14 1.28 -5.76 8.84
CA HIS A 14 0.74 -4.65 9.62
C HIS A 14 -0.75 -4.61 9.28
N THR A 15 -1.60 -5.02 10.22
CA THR A 15 -3.03 -5.14 9.96
C THR A 15 -3.50 -3.73 9.61
N VAL A 16 -3.75 -3.51 8.34
CA VAL A 16 -4.25 -2.23 7.89
C VAL A 16 -5.69 -2.18 8.36
N ILE A 17 -5.97 -1.33 9.34
CA ILE A 17 -7.33 -1.11 9.79
C ILE A 17 -8.06 -0.44 8.62
N PRO A 18 -9.09 -1.09 8.03
CA PRO A 18 -9.74 -0.54 6.87
C PRO A 18 -10.50 0.74 7.24
N GLY A 19 -10.17 1.83 6.56
CA GLY A 19 -10.99 3.03 6.54
C GLY A 19 -12.24 2.84 5.66
N PRO A 20 -13.19 3.78 5.68
CA PRO A 20 -14.30 3.78 4.72
C PRO A 20 -13.77 3.77 3.27
N LEU A 21 -14.36 2.95 2.39
CA LEU A 21 -13.86 2.77 1.02
C LEU A 21 -13.71 4.10 0.25
N ASP A 22 -14.71 4.99 0.35
CA ASP A 22 -14.64 6.31 -0.28
C ASP A 22 -13.44 7.15 0.19
N THR A 23 -13.07 7.01 1.47
CA THR A 23 -11.91 7.70 2.03
C THR A 23 -10.62 7.11 1.48
N GLU A 24 -10.50 5.78 1.42
CA GLU A 24 -9.32 5.13 0.86
C GLU A 24 -9.16 5.40 -0.64
N LEU A 25 -10.25 5.45 -1.40
CA LEU A 25 -10.23 5.82 -2.82
C LEU A 25 -9.77 7.27 -3.02
N ARG A 26 -10.24 8.21 -2.19
CA ARG A 26 -9.80 9.61 -2.23
C ARG A 26 -8.31 9.71 -1.93
N LEU A 27 -7.84 9.10 -0.84
CA LEU A 27 -6.44 9.13 -0.44
C LEU A 27 -5.51 8.45 -1.47
N ALA A 28 -6.01 7.40 -2.15
CA ALA A 28 -5.27 6.77 -3.23
C ALA A 28 -5.09 7.67 -4.45
N ARG A 29 -6.13 8.40 -4.83
CA ARG A 29 -6.04 9.40 -5.91
C ARG A 29 -5.05 10.52 -5.55
N GLU A 30 -5.17 11.09 -4.36
CA GLU A 30 -4.27 12.14 -3.88
C GLU A 30 -2.80 11.67 -3.87
N LEU A 31 -2.55 10.41 -3.48
CA LEU A 31 -1.22 9.83 -3.52
C LEU A 31 -0.70 9.64 -4.94
N LEU A 32 -1.53 9.12 -5.86
CA LEU A 32 -1.15 8.96 -7.27
C LEU A 32 -0.80 10.30 -7.91
N ASP A 33 -1.60 11.33 -7.66
CA ASP A 33 -1.37 12.69 -8.15
C ASP A 33 -0.06 13.26 -7.59
N SER A 34 0.21 13.01 -6.30
CA SER A 34 1.46 13.44 -5.66
C SER A 34 2.68 12.74 -6.25
N VAL A 35 2.65 11.40 -6.33
CA VAL A 35 3.77 10.58 -6.79
C VAL A 35 4.07 10.80 -8.27
N ALA A 36 3.08 11.16 -9.09
CA ALA A 36 3.29 11.52 -10.49
C ALA A 36 4.24 12.71 -10.68
N ALA A 37 4.33 13.61 -9.69
CA ALA A 37 5.24 14.76 -9.70
C ALA A 37 6.60 14.48 -9.05
N TRP A 38 6.82 13.30 -8.47
CA TRP A 38 8.03 13.00 -7.72
C TRP A 38 9.19 12.59 -8.63
N ASN A 39 10.41 12.97 -8.25
CA ASN A 39 11.62 12.53 -8.94
C ASN A 39 11.94 11.06 -8.60
N ILE A 40 11.38 10.13 -9.37
CA ILE A 40 11.60 8.68 -9.19
C ILE A 40 13.04 8.22 -9.47
N HIS A 41 13.90 9.10 -10.00
CA HIS A 41 15.32 8.80 -10.17
C HIS A 41 16.13 9.05 -8.89
N ASP A 42 15.59 9.80 -7.93
CA ASP A 42 16.16 9.91 -6.60
C ASP A 42 15.77 8.68 -5.76
N HIS A 43 16.78 8.03 -5.16
CA HIS A 43 16.58 6.74 -4.48
C HIS A 43 15.63 6.84 -3.28
N ASP A 44 15.74 7.91 -2.48
CA ASP A 44 14.88 8.12 -1.31
C ASP A 44 13.45 8.45 -1.72
N THR A 45 13.30 9.23 -2.79
CA THR A 45 12.00 9.59 -3.35
C THR A 45 11.33 8.37 -3.99
N MET A 46 12.06 7.55 -4.73
CA MET A 46 11.59 6.27 -5.27
C MET A 46 11.13 5.33 -4.15
N THR A 47 11.93 5.20 -3.09
CA THR A 47 11.61 4.32 -1.96
C THR A 47 10.36 4.80 -1.23
N ARG A 48 10.22 6.11 -1.00
CA ARG A 48 9.00 6.70 -0.41
C ARG A 48 7.79 6.49 -1.30
N ALA A 49 7.93 6.66 -2.62
CA ALA A 49 6.83 6.44 -3.57
C ALA A 49 6.36 4.98 -3.51
N ALA A 50 7.30 4.04 -3.62
CA ALA A 50 7.00 2.62 -3.58
C ALA A 50 6.36 2.19 -2.25
N ALA A 51 6.88 2.66 -1.12
CA ALA A 51 6.33 2.36 0.20
C ALA A 51 4.91 2.92 0.37
N GLY A 52 4.68 4.18 -0.03
CA GLY A 52 3.37 4.82 0.03
C GLY A 52 2.34 4.10 -0.85
N LEU A 53 2.72 3.75 -2.08
CA LEU A 53 1.86 3.02 -3.01
C LEU A 53 1.50 1.63 -2.47
N ASN A 54 2.48 0.86 -1.98
CA ASN A 54 2.24 -0.46 -1.39
C ASN A 54 1.30 -0.38 -0.17
N HIS A 55 1.51 0.59 0.72
CA HIS A 55 0.63 0.80 1.87
C HIS A 55 -0.81 1.10 1.42
N ARG A 56 -0.98 2.00 0.45
CA ARG A 56 -2.30 2.42 -0.02
C ARG A 56 -3.04 1.31 -0.76
N LEU A 57 -2.35 0.50 -1.55
CA LEU A 57 -2.95 -0.67 -2.21
C LEU A 57 -3.47 -1.68 -1.18
N ARG A 58 -2.72 -1.93 -0.10
CA ARG A 58 -3.16 -2.81 0.99
C ARG A 58 -4.37 -2.24 1.74
N ALA A 59 -4.40 -0.92 1.96
CA ALA A 59 -5.54 -0.26 2.57
C ALA A 59 -6.80 -0.35 1.71
N LEU A 60 -6.67 -0.18 0.39
CA LEU A 60 -7.78 -0.36 -0.55
C LEU A 60 -8.31 -1.79 -0.57
N VAL A 61 -7.41 -2.80 -0.60
CA VAL A 61 -7.82 -4.21 -0.53
C VAL A 61 -8.60 -4.47 0.76
N ALA A 62 -8.08 -4.05 1.91
CA ALA A 62 -8.76 -4.22 3.18
C ALA A 62 -10.12 -3.50 3.23
N ALA A 63 -10.24 -2.30 2.66
CA ALA A 63 -11.49 -1.57 2.60
C ALA A 63 -12.53 -2.25 1.69
N VAL A 64 -12.10 -2.83 0.55
CA VAL A 64 -12.97 -3.59 -0.35
C VAL A 64 -13.45 -4.89 0.32
N GLU A 65 -12.56 -5.62 0.99
CA GLU A 65 -12.91 -6.83 1.75
C GLU A 65 -13.90 -6.51 2.88
N ALA A 66 -13.68 -5.40 3.60
CA ALA A 66 -14.57 -4.93 4.65
C ALA A 66 -15.96 -4.53 4.12
N GLU A 67 -16.03 -3.83 2.97
CA GLU A 67 -17.30 -3.45 2.35
C GLU A 67 -18.08 -4.67 1.82
N ARG A 68 -17.38 -5.67 1.29
CA ARG A 68 -18.00 -6.92 0.79
C ARG A 68 -18.49 -7.85 1.90
N GLY A 69 -18.16 -7.57 3.15
CA GLY A 69 -18.55 -8.39 4.30
C GLY A 69 -17.76 -9.69 4.45
N GLU A 70 -16.59 -9.81 3.80
CA GLU A 70 -15.71 -10.99 3.87
C GLU A 70 -14.95 -11.10 5.22
N GLY A 71 -15.29 -10.24 6.19
CA GLY A 71 -14.77 -10.25 7.57
C GLY A 71 -15.75 -10.78 8.62
N ARG A 72 -16.77 -11.57 8.24
CA ARG A 72 -17.76 -12.17 9.15
C ARG A 72 -17.89 -13.67 8.91
#